data_AF-X1DS25-F1
#
_entry.id   AF-X1DS25-F1
#
_cell.length_a   1.000
_cell.length_b   1.000
_cell.length_c   1.000
_cell.angle_alpha   90.00
_cell.angle_beta   90.00
_cell.angle_gamma   90.00
#
_symmetry.space_group_name_H-M   'P 1'
#
loop_
_entity.id
_entity.type
_entity.pdbx_description
1 polymer ?
#
loop_
_entity_poly.entity_id
_entity_poly.type
_entity_poly.pdbx_seq_one_letter_code
_entity_poly.pdbx_strand_id
1 'polypeptide(L)'
;GFSTALAIGISGLWGAFLSEEAERKKKMIDLKKEMAIFEEEKEEEPNNKEKNGLNNDEKEILEEQEIQKAMVTPVNLNHTNNKRFFSLKGNPKKKKRKKNNSIIERSERFATIVASLVDGGAPVLGSILPLIPFFFGDTLSLFHFLVAYTVLVAILIYLGIFLGKISGGGHAKYAIHLVTAGVTTLLVSLLLQLVIPA
;
A
#
# COMPACT_ATOMS: atom_id res chain seq x y z
N GLY A 1 1.54 3.80 -28.94
CA GLY A 1 2.87 4.25 -28.50
C GLY A 1 2.76 5.27 -27.39
N PHE A 2 2.64 6.55 -27.73
CA PHE A 2 2.61 7.62 -26.72
C PHE A 2 1.33 7.63 -25.87
N SER A 3 0.15 7.45 -26.49
CA SER A 3 -1.12 7.34 -25.75
C SER A 3 -1.15 6.15 -24.79
N THR A 4 -0.65 4.99 -25.23
CA THR A 4 -0.53 3.79 -24.37
C THR A 4 0.44 4.00 -23.21
N ALA A 5 1.56 4.70 -23.45
CA ALA A 5 2.50 5.07 -22.40
C ALA A 5 1.86 5.95 -21.33
N LEU A 6 1.15 7.01 -21.76
CA LEU A 6 0.43 7.90 -20.84
C LEU A 6 -0.65 7.17 -20.04
N ALA A 7 -1.42 6.29 -20.70
CA ALA A 7 -2.45 5.51 -20.04
C ALA A 7 -1.87 4.59 -18.96
N ILE A 8 -0.80 3.85 -19.29
CA ILE A 8 -0.08 3.00 -18.33
C ILE A 8 0.50 3.84 -17.19
N GLY A 9 1.07 5.00 -17.51
CA GLY A 9 1.66 5.89 -16.53
C GLY A 9 0.64 6.41 -15.51
N ILE A 10 -0.46 6.97 -15.98
CA ILE A 10 -1.54 7.46 -15.11
C ILE A 10 -2.12 6.32 -14.27
N SER A 11 -2.31 5.14 -14.88
CA SER A 11 -2.81 3.95 -14.18
C SER A 11 -1.86 3.47 -13.10
N GLY A 12 -0.54 3.46 -13.34
CA GLY A 12 0.47 3.06 -12.36
C GLY A 12 0.57 4.06 -11.21
N LEU A 13 0.66 5.36 -11.53
CA LEU A 13 0.68 6.43 -10.53
C LEU A 13 -0.49 6.31 -9.56
N TRP A 14 -1.71 6.21 -10.08
CA TRP A 14 -2.91 6.18 -9.25
C TRP A 14 -3.06 4.83 -8.51
N GLY A 15 -2.72 3.73 -9.18
CA GLY A 15 -2.80 2.38 -8.62
C GLY A 15 -1.90 2.19 -7.40
N ALA A 16 -0.62 2.56 -7.53
CA ALA A 16 0.34 2.48 -6.43
C ALA A 16 -0.05 3.42 -5.28
N PHE A 17 -0.44 4.66 -5.57
CA PHE A 17 -0.88 5.62 -4.55
C PHE A 17 -2.08 5.10 -3.74
N LEU A 18 -3.11 4.60 -4.43
CA LEU A 18 -4.31 4.06 -3.78
C LEU A 18 -4.01 2.81 -2.95
N SER A 19 -3.18 1.90 -3.47
CA SER A 19 -2.82 0.67 -2.78
C SER A 19 -2.10 0.96 -1.47
N GLU A 20 -1.12 1.85 -1.50
CA GLU A 20 -0.33 2.19 -0.32
C GLU A 20 -1.09 3.07 0.67
N GLU A 21 -1.96 3.97 0.18
CA GLU A 21 -2.92 4.69 1.00
C GLU A 21 -3.88 3.75 1.74
N ALA A 22 -4.35 2.70 1.06
CA ALA A 22 -5.22 1.68 1.65
C ALA A 22 -4.49 0.87 2.71
N GLU A 23 -3.25 0.44 2.43
CA GLU A 23 -2.40 -0.28 3.37
C GLU A 23 -2.11 0.55 4.62
N ARG A 24 -1.76 1.83 4.47
CA ARG A 24 -1.55 2.76 5.58
C ARG A 24 -2.80 2.93 6.45
N LYS A 25 -3.96 3.14 5.82
CA LYS A 25 -5.23 3.27 6.55
C LYS A 25 -5.55 2.00 7.32
N LYS A 26 -5.34 0.83 6.70
CA LYS A 26 -5.53 -0.47 7.35
C LYS A 26 -4.60 -0.62 8.55
N LYS A 27 -3.30 -0.33 8.41
CA LYS A 27 -2.33 -0.34 9.52
C LYS A 27 -2.79 0.54 10.68
N MET A 28 -3.29 1.75 10.41
CA MET A 28 -3.81 2.64 11.46
C MET A 28 -5.09 2.09 12.13
N ILE A 29 -5.97 1.44 11.37
CA ILE A 29 -7.20 0.83 11.92
C ILE A 29 -6.85 -0.38 12.79
N ASP A 30 -5.93 -1.23 12.32
CA ASP A 30 -5.45 -2.41 13.04
C ASP A 30 -4.79 -1.97 14.37
N LEU A 31 -3.91 -0.96 14.34
CA LEU A 31 -3.31 -0.36 15.54
C LEU A 31 -4.35 0.21 16.52
N LYS A 32 -5.39 0.88 16.02
CA LYS A 32 -6.46 1.41 16.89
C LYS A 32 -7.28 0.30 17.52
N LYS A 33 -7.53 -0.79 16.80
CA LYS A 33 -8.25 -1.95 17.32
C LYS A 33 -7.44 -2.60 18.45
N GLU A 34 -6.14 -2.77 18.26
CA GLU A 34 -5.23 -3.27 19.30
C GLU A 34 -5.20 -2.35 20.52
N MET A 35 -5.10 -1.03 20.34
CA MET A 35 -5.15 -0.06 21.45
C MET A 35 -6.52 -0.02 22.16
N ALA A 36 -7.63 -0.13 21.42
CA ALA A 36 -8.97 -0.12 22.00
C ALA A 36 -9.25 -1.38 22.84
N ILE A 37 -8.66 -2.53 22.48
CA ILE A 37 -8.67 -3.72 23.33
C ILE A 37 -8.00 -3.40 24.69
N PHE A 38 -6.95 -2.58 24.71
CA PHE A 38 -6.34 -2.10 25.98
C PHE A 38 -7.14 -0.97 26.68
N GLU A 39 -8.03 -0.23 25.98
CA GLU A 39 -8.88 0.79 26.59
C GLU A 39 -10.15 0.19 27.24
N GLU A 40 -10.72 -0.89 26.67
CA GLU A 40 -11.80 -1.65 27.33
C GLU A 40 -11.33 -2.29 28.66
N GLU A 41 -10.02 -2.46 28.87
CA GLU A 41 -9.45 -2.87 30.16
C GLU A 41 -9.26 -1.70 31.17
N LYS A 42 -9.63 -0.46 30.84
CA LYS A 42 -9.40 0.72 31.72
C LYS A 42 -10.61 1.63 31.97
N GLU A 43 -11.82 1.27 31.55
CA GLU A 43 -13.02 2.02 31.90
C GLU A 43 -13.97 1.21 32.80
N GLU A 44 -13.55 0.97 34.03
CA GLU A 44 -14.47 0.97 35.16
C GLU A 44 -13.92 1.93 36.22
N GLU A 45 -14.24 3.22 36.08
CA GLU A 45 -14.17 4.15 37.22
C GLU A 45 -15.32 3.74 38.17
N PRO A 46 -15.02 3.24 39.40
CA PRO A 46 -16.08 2.73 40.26
C PRO A 46 -16.97 3.88 40.73
N ASN A 47 -18.27 3.63 40.61
CA ASN A 47 -19.35 4.55 40.96
C ASN A 47 -19.19 5.05 42.41
N ASN A 48 -18.78 6.31 42.56
CA ASN A 48 -18.55 7.01 43.85
C ASN A 48 -19.82 7.16 44.74
N LYS A 49 -20.92 6.48 44.43
CA LYS A 49 -22.19 6.59 45.17
C LYS A 49 -22.31 5.62 46.34
N GLU A 50 -21.47 4.60 46.45
CA GLU A 50 -21.53 3.59 47.53
C GLU A 50 -20.43 3.75 48.60
N LYS A 51 -19.51 4.71 48.42
CA LYS A 51 -18.44 5.00 49.40
C LYS A 51 -18.83 6.00 50.49
N ASN A 52 -20.06 6.52 50.49
CA ASN A 52 -20.49 7.57 51.43
C ASN A 52 -20.96 7.05 52.81
N GLY A 53 -20.88 5.74 53.07
CA GLY A 53 -21.32 5.14 54.33
C GLY A 53 -20.34 4.21 55.04
N LEU A 54 -19.12 4.00 54.52
CA LEU A 54 -18.14 3.05 55.07
C LEU A 54 -16.90 3.74 55.64
N ASN A 55 -16.35 3.14 56.71
CA ASN A 55 -15.14 3.61 57.39
C ASN A 55 -13.90 3.41 56.49
N ASN A 56 -12.84 4.16 56.75
CA ASN A 56 -11.65 4.21 55.87
C ASN A 56 -10.99 2.84 55.68
N ASP A 57 -10.99 2.00 56.71
CA ASP A 57 -10.35 0.68 56.68
C ASP A 57 -11.09 -0.33 55.78
N GLU A 58 -12.42 -0.21 55.66
CA GLU A 58 -13.24 -1.11 54.83
C GLU A 58 -13.12 -0.78 53.33
N LYS A 59 -12.82 0.48 53.00
CA LYS A 59 -12.60 0.93 51.61
C LYS A 59 -11.30 0.38 51.04
N GLU A 60 -10.24 0.38 51.83
CA GLU A 60 -8.92 -0.09 51.43
C GLU A 60 -8.94 -1.61 51.18
N ILE A 61 -9.62 -2.37 52.03
CA ILE A 61 -9.77 -3.82 51.87
C ILE A 61 -10.59 -4.17 50.62
N LEU A 62 -11.69 -3.45 50.34
CA LEU A 62 -12.51 -3.69 49.13
C LEU A 62 -11.72 -3.38 47.85
N GLU A 63 -10.96 -2.29 47.82
CA GLU A 63 -10.14 -1.92 46.66
C GLU A 63 -9.06 -2.97 46.38
N GLU A 64 -8.35 -3.46 47.39
CA GLU A 64 -7.36 -4.53 47.21
C GLU A 64 -7.98 -5.86 46.75
N GLN A 65 -9.21 -6.18 47.20
CA GLN A 65 -9.91 -7.40 46.78
C GLN A 65 -10.39 -7.31 45.32
N GLU A 66 -10.86 -6.14 44.88
CA GLU A 66 -11.34 -5.92 43.52
C GLU A 66 -10.19 -5.91 42.50
N ILE A 67 -9.05 -5.31 42.84
CA ILE A 67 -7.83 -5.34 42.01
C ILE A 67 -7.32 -6.78 41.86
N GLN A 68 -7.31 -7.57 42.94
CA GLN A 68 -6.93 -8.97 42.87
C GLN A 68 -7.90 -9.79 42.02
N LYS A 69 -9.21 -9.55 42.13
CA LYS A 69 -10.25 -10.27 41.38
C LYS A 69 -10.16 -10.03 39.85
N ALA A 70 -9.78 -8.82 39.43
CA ALA A 70 -9.51 -8.51 38.03
C ALA A 70 -8.25 -9.23 37.49
N MET A 71 -7.33 -9.62 38.37
CA MET A 71 -6.09 -10.32 38.00
C MET A 71 -6.27 -11.85 37.85
N VAL A 72 -7.32 -12.45 38.45
CA VAL A 72 -7.55 -13.92 38.45
C VAL A 72 -8.74 -14.36 37.60
N THR A 73 -9.52 -13.43 37.02
CA THR A 73 -10.64 -13.81 36.15
C THR A 73 -10.14 -14.09 34.72
N PRO A 74 -10.24 -15.35 34.21
CA PRO A 74 -9.84 -15.62 32.84
C PRO A 74 -10.81 -14.92 31.87
N VAL A 75 -10.24 -14.18 30.92
CA VAL A 75 -10.97 -13.49 29.85
C VAL A 75 -11.80 -14.51 29.04
N ASN A 76 -13.13 -14.39 29.09
CA ASN A 76 -14.03 -15.26 28.32
C ASN A 76 -14.16 -14.74 26.87
N LEU A 77 -13.42 -15.36 25.95
CA LEU A 77 -13.33 -15.00 24.53
C LEU A 77 -14.46 -15.55 23.63
N ASN A 78 -15.71 -15.63 24.11
CA ASN A 78 -16.82 -16.07 23.25
C ASN A 78 -17.37 -14.94 22.36
N HIS A 79 -16.68 -14.66 21.25
CA HIS A 79 -17.14 -13.72 20.23
C HIS A 79 -18.10 -14.40 19.24
N THR A 80 -19.40 -14.45 19.55
CA THR A 80 -20.43 -14.79 18.56
C THR A 80 -20.65 -13.59 17.66
N ASN A 81 -20.30 -13.74 16.38
CA ASN A 81 -20.55 -12.76 15.32
C ASN A 81 -22.06 -12.45 15.19
N ASN A 82 -22.53 -11.39 15.84
CA ASN A 82 -23.80 -10.79 15.49
C ASN A 82 -23.58 -9.39 14.95
N LYS A 83 -23.73 -9.27 13.62
CA LYS A 83 -23.88 -8.00 12.90
C LYS A 83 -25.15 -7.30 13.38
N ARG A 84 -25.16 -6.73 14.59
CA ARG A 84 -26.14 -5.72 14.97
C ARG A 84 -25.57 -4.37 14.63
N PHE A 85 -26.08 -3.84 13.51
CA PHE A 85 -26.16 -2.43 13.20
C PHE A 85 -26.78 -1.70 14.40
N PHE A 86 -25.96 -1.33 15.37
CA PHE A 86 -26.39 -0.51 16.49
C PHE A 86 -26.26 0.95 16.04
N SER A 87 -27.40 1.55 15.71
CA SER A 87 -27.49 2.99 15.51
C SER A 87 -27.27 3.68 16.85
N LEU A 88 -26.00 3.88 17.24
CA LEU A 88 -25.66 4.81 18.31
C LEU A 88 -25.80 6.22 17.76
N LYS A 89 -27.03 6.75 17.83
CA LYS A 89 -27.26 8.18 17.95
C LYS A 89 -26.86 8.62 19.35
N GLY A 90 -25.57 8.55 19.63
CA GLY A 90 -24.89 9.23 20.71
C GLY A 90 -23.82 10.06 20.04
N ASN A 91 -23.93 11.38 20.11
CA ASN A 91 -22.93 12.27 19.53
C ASN A 91 -21.68 12.16 20.43
N PRO A 92 -20.61 11.43 20.07
CA PRO A 92 -19.40 11.54 20.85
C PRO A 92 -18.90 12.93 20.51
N LYS A 93 -18.85 13.83 21.51
CA LYS A 93 -18.06 15.05 21.37
C LYS A 93 -16.63 14.58 21.12
N LYS A 94 -16.28 14.38 19.84
CA LYS A 94 -14.95 14.05 19.38
C LYS A 94 -14.10 15.22 19.83
N LYS A 95 -13.45 15.06 20.97
CA LYS A 95 -12.31 15.88 21.37
C LYS A 95 -11.36 15.72 20.19
N LYS A 96 -11.35 16.70 19.28
CA LYS A 96 -10.44 16.74 18.14
C LYS A 96 -9.06 16.91 18.76
N ARG A 97 -8.45 15.80 19.20
CA ARG A 97 -7.04 15.76 19.53
C ARG A 97 -6.37 16.23 18.25
N LYS A 98 -5.80 17.44 18.30
CA LYS A 98 -5.00 18.02 17.23
C LYS A 98 -3.90 16.98 17.01
N LYS A 99 -4.06 16.14 15.99
CA LYS A 99 -3.12 15.07 15.71
C LYS A 99 -1.90 15.79 15.16
N ASN A 100 -0.92 16.02 16.02
CA ASN A 100 0.38 16.45 15.54
C ASN A 100 0.86 15.27 14.70
N ASN A 101 0.82 15.42 13.37
CA ASN A 101 1.26 14.37 12.45
C ASN A 101 2.65 13.97 12.92
N SER A 102 2.80 12.73 13.40
CA SER A 102 4.11 12.26 13.83
C SER A 102 5.04 12.32 12.61
N ILE A 103 6.34 12.51 12.85
CA ILE A 103 7.34 12.53 11.76
C ILE A 103 7.17 11.27 10.89
N ILE A 104 6.85 10.14 11.53
CA ILE A 104 6.53 8.85 10.90
C ILE A 104 5.37 8.96 9.89
N GLU A 105 4.25 9.61 10.26
CA GLU A 105 3.09 9.74 9.37
C GLU A 105 3.37 10.65 8.14
N ARG A 106 4.32 11.59 8.26
CA ARG A 106 4.77 12.40 7.12
C ARG A 106 5.70 11.62 6.20
N SER A 107 6.64 10.86 6.77
CA SER A 107 7.55 10.00 6.00
C SER A 107 6.81 8.91 5.23
N GLU A 108 5.77 8.33 5.83
CA GLU A 108 4.93 7.33 5.17
C GLU A 108 4.19 7.92 3.96
N ARG A 109 3.59 9.12 4.11
CA ARG A 109 2.98 9.83 2.97
C ARG A 109 3.99 10.18 1.89
N PHE A 110 5.20 10.59 2.27
CA PHE A 110 6.26 10.86 1.30
C PHE A 110 6.66 9.60 0.53
N ALA A 111 6.84 8.48 1.23
CA ALA A 111 7.13 7.19 0.61
C ALA A 111 6.03 6.79 -0.38
N THR A 112 4.75 6.92 0.00
CA THR A 112 3.61 6.68 -0.90
C THR A 112 3.68 7.52 -2.17
N ILE A 113 3.98 8.82 -2.06
CA ILE A 113 4.08 9.71 -3.23
C ILE A 113 5.25 9.29 -4.12
N VAL A 114 6.43 9.04 -3.55
CA VAL A 114 7.62 8.62 -4.31
C VAL A 114 7.41 7.26 -4.97
N ALA A 115 6.86 6.29 -4.24
CA ALA A 115 6.55 4.96 -4.77
C ALA A 115 5.56 5.06 -5.93
N SER A 116 4.48 5.85 -5.77
CA SER A 116 3.54 6.06 -6.86
C SER A 116 4.17 6.72 -8.08
N LEU A 117 5.06 7.68 -7.88
CA LEU A 117 5.73 8.40 -8.97
C LEU A 117 6.66 7.48 -9.76
N VAL A 118 7.41 6.62 -9.07
CA VAL A 118 8.29 5.64 -9.71
C VAL A 118 7.48 4.58 -10.47
N ASP A 119 6.38 4.10 -9.89
CA ASP A 119 5.58 3.02 -10.49
C ASP A 119 4.90 3.45 -11.79
N GLY A 120 4.35 4.67 -11.84
CA GLY A 120 3.77 5.20 -13.08
C GLY A 120 4.78 5.89 -14.00
N GLY A 121 5.81 6.52 -13.46
CA GLY A 121 6.80 7.26 -14.26
C GLY A 121 7.77 6.35 -15.02
N ALA A 122 8.22 5.26 -14.41
CA ALA A 122 9.20 4.37 -15.05
C ALA A 122 8.69 3.74 -16.36
N PRO A 123 7.46 3.20 -16.44
CA PRO A 123 6.91 2.68 -17.71
C PRO A 123 6.78 3.73 -18.81
N VAL A 124 6.44 4.98 -18.45
CA VAL A 124 6.35 6.09 -19.40
C VAL A 124 7.72 6.37 -20.01
N LEU A 125 8.76 6.49 -19.18
CA LEU A 125 10.12 6.71 -19.66
C LEU A 125 10.62 5.54 -20.50
N GLY A 126 10.36 4.31 -20.05
CA GLY A 126 10.76 3.08 -20.77
C GLY A 126 10.11 2.93 -22.14
N SER A 127 8.92 3.50 -22.34
CA SER A 127 8.20 3.46 -23.62
C SER A 127 8.46 4.68 -24.51
N ILE A 128 8.85 5.83 -23.95
CA ILE A 128 9.23 7.02 -24.73
C ILE A 128 10.62 6.87 -25.35
N LEU A 129 11.59 6.30 -24.61
CA LEU A 129 12.98 6.18 -25.09
C LEU A 129 13.11 5.47 -26.45
N PRO A 130 12.47 4.31 -26.69
CA PRO A 130 12.49 3.65 -27.99
C PRO A 130 11.79 4.44 -29.10
N LEU A 131 10.94 5.42 -28.76
CA LEU A 131 10.24 6.25 -29.74
C LEU A 131 11.09 7.40 -30.26
N ILE A 132 12.19 7.76 -29.56
CA ILE A 132 13.06 8.89 -29.90
C ILE A 132 13.49 8.88 -31.38
N PRO A 133 13.97 7.75 -31.97
CA PRO A 133 14.41 7.74 -33.36
C PRO A 133 13.31 8.11 -34.36
N PHE A 134 12.03 7.93 -34.02
CA PHE A 134 10.93 8.30 -34.91
C PHE A 134 10.63 9.80 -34.93
N PHE A 135 11.15 10.57 -33.98
CA PHE A 135 11.00 12.03 -33.97
C PHE A 135 12.06 12.76 -34.82
N PHE A 136 13.15 12.07 -35.16
CA PHE A 136 14.26 12.65 -35.92
C PHE A 136 14.23 12.12 -37.36
N GLY A 137 13.66 12.88 -38.28
CA GLY A 137 13.67 12.59 -39.72
C GLY A 137 12.38 13.01 -40.41
N ASP A 138 12.48 13.62 -41.59
CA ASP A 138 11.32 14.06 -42.38
C ASP A 138 10.60 12.88 -43.07
N THR A 139 11.25 11.72 -43.18
CA THR A 139 10.70 10.50 -43.79
C THR A 139 10.94 9.26 -42.93
N LEU A 140 9.89 8.44 -42.75
CA LEU A 140 9.98 7.15 -42.05
C LEU A 140 10.70 6.11 -42.91
N SER A 141 12.03 6.07 -42.80
CA SER A 141 12.86 5.00 -43.37
C SER A 141 12.97 3.78 -42.44
N LEU A 142 13.25 2.60 -43.02
CA LEU A 142 13.57 1.36 -42.29
C LEU A 142 14.72 1.55 -41.27
N PHE A 143 15.60 2.51 -41.50
CA PHE A 143 16.68 2.85 -40.59
C PHE A 143 16.18 3.27 -39.19
N HIS A 144 15.13 4.09 -39.11
CA HIS A 144 14.57 4.53 -37.82
C HIS A 144 13.99 3.35 -37.02
N PHE A 145 13.36 2.40 -37.71
CA PHE A 145 12.86 1.16 -37.09
C PHE A 145 14.00 0.31 -36.54
N LEU A 146 15.09 0.14 -37.29
CA LEU A 146 16.25 -0.63 -36.85
C LEU A 146 16.90 -0.01 -35.61
N VAL A 147 17.07 1.31 -35.61
CA VAL A 147 17.62 2.06 -34.46
C VAL A 147 16.68 1.95 -33.25
N ALA A 148 15.37 2.16 -33.43
CA ALA A 148 14.39 2.05 -32.35
C ALA A 148 14.34 0.66 -31.72
N TYR A 149 14.37 -0.41 -32.54
CA TYR A 149 14.40 -1.78 -32.04
C TYR A 149 15.71 -2.09 -31.31
N THR A 150 16.83 -1.58 -31.81
CA THR A 150 18.14 -1.70 -31.12
C THR A 150 18.11 -1.01 -29.77
N VAL A 151 17.57 0.21 -29.69
CA VAL A 151 17.39 0.95 -28.43
C VAL A 151 16.45 0.19 -27.48
N LEU A 152 15.34 -0.35 -27.97
CA LEU A 152 14.40 -1.16 -27.18
C LEU A 152 15.09 -2.38 -26.54
N VAL A 153 15.82 -3.17 -27.35
CA VAL A 153 16.53 -4.36 -26.86
C VAL A 153 17.64 -3.96 -25.88
N ALA A 154 18.39 -2.89 -26.15
CA ALA A 154 19.42 -2.39 -25.24
C ALA A 154 18.84 -1.98 -23.88
N ILE A 155 17.68 -1.29 -23.89
CA ILE A 155 16.95 -0.92 -22.68
C ILE A 155 16.47 -2.15 -21.91
N LEU A 156 15.90 -3.16 -22.59
CA LEU A 156 15.48 -4.41 -21.96
C LEU A 156 16.67 -5.14 -21.31
N ILE A 157 17.79 -5.24 -22.00
CA ILE A 157 19.00 -5.88 -21.45
C ILE A 157 19.49 -5.09 -20.23
N TYR A 158 19.55 -3.75 -20.33
CA TYR A 158 19.98 -2.88 -19.23
C TYR A 158 19.07 -3.03 -18.00
N LEU A 159 17.74 -2.95 -18.17
CA LEU A 159 16.76 -3.16 -17.10
C LEU A 159 16.88 -4.55 -16.50
N GLY A 160 17.08 -5.58 -17.32
CA GLY A 160 17.22 -6.95 -16.85
C GLY A 160 18.48 -7.15 -16.00
N ILE A 161 19.61 -6.59 -16.41
CA ILE A 161 20.84 -6.59 -15.60
C ILE A 161 20.63 -5.81 -14.29
N PHE A 162 19.96 -4.66 -14.36
CA PHE A 162 19.65 -3.82 -13.20
C PHE A 162 18.75 -4.53 -12.19
N LEU A 163 17.68 -5.17 -12.64
CA LEU A 163 16.80 -6.03 -11.85
C LEU A 163 17.57 -7.19 -11.23
N GLY A 164 18.46 -7.83 -11.99
CA GLY A 164 19.31 -8.90 -11.48
C GLY A 164 20.21 -8.43 -10.32
N LYS A 165 20.77 -7.21 -10.42
CA LYS A 165 21.60 -6.61 -9.37
C LYS A 165 20.79 -6.30 -8.11
N ILE A 166 19.57 -5.79 -8.24
CA ILE A 166 18.70 -5.45 -7.09
C ILE A 166 18.12 -6.72 -6.45
N SER A 167 17.75 -7.71 -7.25
CA SER A 167 17.13 -8.95 -6.78
C SER A 167 18.10 -9.93 -6.12
N GLY A 168 19.40 -9.61 -6.05
CA GLY A 168 20.43 -10.51 -5.49
C GLY A 168 20.64 -11.79 -6.30
N GLY A 169 20.22 -11.82 -7.57
CA GLY A 169 20.30 -12.99 -8.44
C GLY A 169 21.35 -12.86 -9.54
N GLY A 170 21.38 -13.84 -10.46
CA GLY A 170 22.31 -13.81 -11.59
C GLY A 170 21.94 -12.74 -12.62
N HIS A 171 22.84 -11.76 -12.86
CA HIS A 171 22.57 -10.61 -13.73
C HIS A 171 22.12 -11.01 -15.15
N ALA A 172 22.79 -12.01 -15.73
CA ALA A 172 22.47 -12.53 -17.07
C ALA A 172 21.13 -13.28 -17.11
N LYS A 173 20.73 -13.97 -16.02
CA LYS A 173 19.48 -14.74 -15.98
C LYS A 173 18.27 -13.81 -16.12
N TYR A 174 18.29 -12.67 -15.43
CA TYR A 174 17.21 -11.68 -15.50
C TYR A 174 17.19 -10.96 -16.85
N ALA A 175 18.35 -10.64 -17.44
CA ALA A 175 18.41 -10.08 -18.79
C ALA A 175 17.78 -11.01 -19.83
N ILE A 176 18.10 -12.30 -19.80
CA ILE A 176 17.53 -13.29 -20.71
C ILE A 176 16.02 -13.46 -20.47
N HIS A 177 15.57 -13.53 -19.22
CA HIS A 177 14.14 -13.60 -18.89
C HIS A 177 13.37 -12.38 -19.42
N LEU A 178 13.94 -11.18 -19.30
CA LEU A 178 13.27 -9.96 -19.72
C LEU A 178 13.20 -9.85 -21.26
N VAL A 179 14.27 -10.23 -21.97
CA VAL A 179 14.26 -10.28 -23.44
C VAL A 179 13.29 -11.35 -23.95
N THR A 180 13.28 -12.54 -23.35
CA THR A 180 12.35 -13.63 -23.73
C THR A 180 10.89 -13.25 -23.45
N ALA A 181 10.60 -12.55 -22.34
CA ALA A 181 9.28 -11.99 -22.08
C ALA A 181 8.87 -10.95 -23.16
N GLY A 182 9.82 -10.10 -23.58
CA GLY A 182 9.61 -9.15 -24.67
C GLY A 182 9.28 -9.84 -26.00
N VAL A 183 10.07 -10.83 -26.41
CA VAL A 183 9.82 -11.64 -27.61
C VAL A 183 8.47 -12.35 -27.53
N THR A 184 8.14 -12.93 -26.37
CA THR A 184 6.85 -13.60 -26.14
C THR A 184 5.68 -12.62 -26.30
N THR A 185 5.81 -11.41 -25.74
CA THR A 185 4.78 -10.37 -25.86
C THR A 185 4.62 -9.91 -27.31
N LEU A 186 5.71 -9.79 -28.05
CA LEU A 186 5.67 -9.47 -29.49
C LEU A 186 4.98 -10.56 -30.28
N LEU A 187 5.28 -11.84 -30.01
CA LEU A 187 4.62 -12.98 -30.67
C LEU A 187 3.11 -12.99 -30.40
N VAL A 188 2.69 -12.78 -29.15
CA VAL A 188 1.27 -12.69 -28.79
C VAL A 188 0.59 -11.51 -29.49
N SER A 189 1.26 -10.36 -29.55
CA SER A 189 0.72 -9.17 -30.23
C SER A 189 0.55 -9.40 -31.73
N LEU A 190 1.53 -10.03 -32.38
CA LEU A 190 1.46 -10.38 -33.81
C LEU A 190 0.36 -11.41 -34.09
N LEU A 191 0.19 -12.39 -33.20
CA LEU A 191 -0.88 -13.39 -33.33
C LEU A 191 -2.27 -12.75 -33.22
N LEU A 192 -2.46 -11.84 -32.26
CA LEU A 192 -3.70 -11.08 -32.11
C LEU A 192 -4.00 -10.23 -33.36
N GLN A 193 -2.98 -9.58 -33.91
CA GLN A 193 -3.13 -8.77 -35.12
C GLN A 193 -3.44 -9.61 -36.36
N LEU A 194 -3.00 -10.87 -36.40
CA LEU A 194 -3.37 -11.82 -37.46
C LEU A 194 -4.82 -12.29 -37.34
N VAL A 195 -5.31 -12.50 -36.12
CA VAL A 195 -6.68 -13.00 -35.85
C VAL A 195 -7.75 -11.95 -36.07
N ILE A 196 -7.43 -10.67 -35.82
CA ILE A 196 -8.36 -9.55 -35.99
C ILE A 196 -7.99 -8.82 -37.28
N PRO A 197 -8.56 -9.19 -38.45
CA PRO A 197 -8.36 -8.43 -39.67
C PRO A 197 -8.93 -7.03 -39.47
N ALA A 198 -8.10 -6.04 -39.76
CA ALA A 198 -8.44 -4.62 -39.71
C ALA A 198 -9.48 -4.23 -40.76
#